data_AF-A0AAW3ZHM1-F1
#
_entry.id   AF-A0AAW3ZHM1-F1
#
_cell.length_a   1.000
_cell.length_b   1.000
_cell.length_c   1.000
_cell.angle_alpha   90.00
_cell.angle_beta   90.00
_cell.angle_gamma   90.00
#
_symmetry.space_group_name_H-M   'P 1'
#
loop_
_entity.id
_entity.type
_entity.pdbx_description
1 polymer ?
#
loop_
_entity_poly.entity_id
_entity_poly.type
_entity_poly.pdbx_seq_one_letter_code
_entity_poly.pdbx_strand_id
1 'polypeptide(L)'
;MIHIVCGPSCAGKSTYIGAQQRADQRIGLPNRPVVFPFAATDESLTKNCFYHYNILRSAAGQQRRHPLARPTPRFCHDEAWQTLLAHPAPKQAVVIVTAEAELRRRMSTRRWVEPDLIGADKQAAYPNDYWLALIDAIEPREVYAHWLAELRRQQIPYTLVRGDLPLSPLIDPDSPQHGESAITHSAVRESVRPIHAAATRHASVPTRHARG
;
A
#
# COMPACT_ATOMS: atom_id res chain seq x y z
N MET A 1 -8.59 12.49 0.34
CA MET A 1 -7.30 11.77 0.23
C MET A 1 -7.57 10.36 -0.26
N ILE A 2 -6.67 9.76 -1.04
CA ILE A 2 -6.71 8.33 -1.38
C ILE A 2 -5.88 7.56 -0.35
N HIS A 3 -6.48 6.54 0.27
CA HIS A 3 -5.84 5.68 1.26
C HIS A 3 -5.39 4.37 0.60
N ILE A 4 -4.11 4.26 0.26
CA ILE A 4 -3.52 3.09 -0.39
C ILE A 4 -3.30 2.00 0.66
N VAL A 5 -4.22 1.05 0.76
CA VAL A 5 -4.07 -0.11 1.63
C VAL A 5 -3.34 -1.18 0.83
N CYS A 6 -2.10 -1.49 1.23
CA CYS A 6 -1.19 -2.30 0.42
C CYS A 6 -0.49 -3.39 1.23
N GLY A 7 -0.13 -4.48 0.54
CA GLY A 7 0.46 -5.68 1.15
C GLY A 7 0.27 -6.92 0.26
N PRO A 8 0.95 -8.04 0.54
CA PRO A 8 1.04 -9.17 -0.39
C PRO A 8 -0.20 -10.10 -0.41
N SER A 9 -0.90 -10.24 0.72
CA SER A 9 -2.19 -10.97 0.78
C SER A 9 -3.37 -10.01 0.81
N CYS A 10 -4.48 -10.35 0.14
CA CYS A 10 -5.72 -9.60 0.20
C CYS A 10 -6.35 -9.65 1.60
N ALA A 11 -6.25 -10.78 2.31
CA ALA A 11 -6.93 -10.99 3.59
C ALA A 11 -6.62 -9.91 4.64
N GLY A 12 -5.35 -9.56 4.82
CA GLY A 12 -4.95 -8.49 5.76
C GLY A 12 -5.49 -7.11 5.35
N LYS A 13 -5.56 -6.83 4.05
CA LYS A 13 -6.06 -5.56 3.51
C LYS A 13 -7.57 -5.43 3.67
N SER A 14 -8.33 -6.46 3.29
CA SER A 14 -9.79 -6.52 3.48
C SER A 14 -10.16 -6.38 4.96
N THR A 15 -9.43 -7.06 5.85
CA THR A 15 -9.64 -6.97 7.31
C THR A 15 -9.37 -5.55 7.84
N TYR A 16 -8.29 -4.90 7.40
CA TYR A 16 -7.96 -3.52 7.76
C TYR A 16 -9.04 -2.53 7.27
N ILE A 17 -9.43 -2.61 5.99
CA ILE A 17 -10.46 -1.76 5.39
C ILE A 17 -11.79 -1.91 6.14
N GLY A 18 -12.26 -3.14 6.35
CA GLY A 18 -13.53 -3.37 7.05
C GLY A 18 -13.51 -2.91 8.51
N ALA A 19 -12.36 -2.95 9.19
CA ALA A 19 -12.23 -2.38 10.53
C ALA A 19 -12.26 -0.84 10.52
N GLN A 20 -11.61 -0.20 9.55
CA GLN A 20 -11.64 1.25 9.38
C GLN A 20 -13.05 1.74 9.00
N GLN A 21 -13.76 1.06 8.11
CA GLN A 21 -15.15 1.39 7.77
C GLN A 21 -16.09 1.26 8.98
N ARG A 22 -15.91 0.23 9.84
CA ARG A 22 -16.65 0.13 11.10
C ARG A 22 -16.29 1.24 12.09
N ALA A 23 -15.05 1.71 12.11
CA ALA A 23 -14.65 2.85 12.93
C ALA A 23 -15.27 4.16 12.41
N ASP A 24 -15.20 4.42 11.11
CA ASP A 24 -15.85 5.55 10.43
C ASP A 24 -17.36 5.61 10.76
N GLN A 25 -18.05 4.48 10.65
CA GLN A 25 -19.49 4.36 10.95
C GLN A 25 -19.84 4.71 12.40
N ARG A 26 -19.00 4.32 13.38
CA ARG A 26 -19.23 4.62 14.81
C ARG A 26 -19.20 6.12 15.12
N ILE A 27 -18.46 6.90 14.33
CA ILE A 27 -18.36 8.37 14.46
C ILE A 27 -19.18 9.11 13.38
N GLY A 28 -20.10 8.43 12.71
CA GLY A 28 -21.01 9.03 11.72
C GLY A 28 -20.37 9.47 10.41
N LEU A 29 -19.15 9.01 10.09
CA LEU A 29 -18.53 9.29 8.80
C LEU A 29 -19.10 8.39 7.68
N PRO A 30 -19.23 8.91 6.45
CA PRO A 30 -19.70 8.12 5.31
C PRO A 30 -18.68 7.03 4.93
N ASN A 31 -19.19 5.87 4.50
CA ASN A 31 -18.36 4.78 4.01
C ASN A 31 -17.47 5.22 2.84
N ARG A 32 -16.15 5.10 3.02
CA ARG A 32 -15.17 5.28 1.95
C ARG A 32 -15.29 4.12 0.94
N PRO A 33 -15.51 4.38 -0.36
CA PRO A 33 -15.55 3.34 -1.38
C PRO A 33 -14.19 2.63 -1.50
N VAL A 34 -14.21 1.35 -1.86
CA VAL A 34 -13.01 0.54 -2.11
C VAL A 34 -12.80 0.44 -3.61
N VAL A 35 -11.68 0.97 -4.09
CA VAL A 35 -11.26 0.90 -5.49
C VAL A 35 -10.18 -0.16 -5.62
N PHE A 36 -10.39 -1.09 -6.55
CA PHE A 36 -9.43 -2.14 -6.86
C PHE A 36 -8.66 -1.81 -8.15
N PRO A 37 -7.39 -2.25 -8.29
CA PRO A 37 -6.53 -1.89 -9.41
C PRO A 37 -7.08 -2.18 -10.81
N PHE A 38 -7.95 -3.19 -10.98
CA PHE A 38 -8.57 -3.52 -12.27
C PHE A 38 -9.83 -2.70 -12.59
N ALA A 39 -10.38 -1.98 -11.61
CA ALA A 39 -11.55 -1.10 -11.73
C ALA A 39 -11.18 0.39 -11.57
N ALA A 40 -9.88 0.69 -11.54
CA ALA A 40 -9.36 2.02 -11.28
C ALA A 40 -9.40 2.88 -12.55
N THR A 41 -10.42 3.73 -12.66
CA THR A 41 -10.49 4.89 -13.57
C THR A 41 -10.33 6.20 -12.80
N ASP A 42 -10.12 7.32 -13.47
CA ASP A 42 -10.05 8.65 -12.81
C ASP A 42 -11.36 8.98 -12.07
N GLU A 43 -12.52 8.60 -12.61
CA GLU A 43 -13.83 8.79 -11.96
C GLU A 43 -13.97 7.91 -10.70
N SER A 44 -13.44 6.69 -10.73
CA SER A 44 -13.49 5.77 -9.58
C SER A 44 -12.61 6.24 -8.41
N LEU A 45 -11.52 6.95 -8.71
CA LEU A 45 -10.52 7.43 -7.74
C LEU A 45 -10.98 8.69 -6.99
N THR A 46 -12.20 8.64 -6.47
CA THR A 46 -12.84 9.74 -5.75
C THR A 46 -11.96 10.32 -4.64
N LYS A 47 -12.20 11.58 -4.29
CA LYS A 47 -11.39 12.32 -3.29
C LYS A 47 -11.43 11.74 -1.87
N ASN A 48 -12.06 10.60 -1.58
CA ASN A 48 -12.02 9.93 -0.28
C ASN A 48 -12.24 8.41 -0.38
N CYS A 49 -11.31 7.66 -0.98
CA CYS A 49 -11.45 6.20 -1.18
C CYS A 49 -10.31 5.38 -0.53
N PHE A 50 -10.57 4.09 -0.34
CA PHE A 50 -9.52 3.09 -0.13
C PHE A 50 -9.09 2.51 -1.47
N TYR A 51 -7.78 2.54 -1.75
CA TYR A 51 -7.21 1.87 -2.92
C TYR A 51 -6.51 0.58 -2.49
N HIS A 52 -7.09 -0.57 -2.83
CA HIS A 52 -6.65 -1.88 -2.34
C HIS A 52 -5.59 -2.49 -3.28
N TYR A 53 -4.31 -2.19 -3.03
CA TYR A 53 -3.20 -2.59 -3.90
C TYR A 53 -2.52 -3.89 -3.42
N ASN A 54 -2.29 -4.85 -4.33
CA ASN A 54 -1.47 -6.02 -4.03
C ASN A 54 -0.04 -5.80 -4.54
N ILE A 55 0.93 -5.71 -3.64
CA ILE A 55 2.34 -5.48 -4.00
C ILE A 55 2.97 -6.65 -4.78
N LEU A 56 2.34 -7.83 -4.76
CA LEU A 56 2.75 -8.96 -5.61
C LEU A 56 2.30 -8.80 -7.07
N ARG A 57 1.42 -7.85 -7.41
CA ARG A 57 0.86 -7.70 -8.78
C ARG A 57 1.96 -7.53 -9.84
N SER A 58 3.01 -6.75 -9.53
CA SER A 58 4.13 -6.56 -10.45
C SER A 58 4.93 -7.86 -10.67
N ALA A 59 5.21 -8.62 -9.61
CA ALA A 59 5.89 -9.92 -9.71
C ALA A 59 5.02 -10.96 -10.43
N ALA A 60 3.72 -11.02 -10.12
CA ALA A 60 2.73 -11.86 -10.77
C ALA A 60 2.66 -11.63 -12.30
N GLY A 61 2.71 -10.37 -12.73
CA GLY A 61 2.76 -10.02 -14.16
C GLY A 61 4.02 -10.50 -14.86
N GLN A 62 5.17 -10.49 -14.18
CA GLN A 62 6.43 -11.00 -14.71
C GLN A 62 6.46 -12.53 -14.75
N GLN A 63 6.04 -13.21 -13.68
CA GLN A 63 6.02 -14.67 -13.60
C GLN A 63 5.17 -15.30 -14.72
N ARG A 64 4.07 -14.64 -15.12
CA ARG A 64 3.24 -15.04 -16.27
C ARG A 64 3.92 -14.89 -17.64
N ARG A 65 4.86 -13.95 -17.77
CA ARG A 65 5.62 -13.69 -19.01
C ARG A 65 6.91 -14.50 -19.09
N HIS A 66 7.54 -14.77 -17.95
CA HIS A 66 8.84 -15.44 -17.84
C HIS A 66 8.84 -16.44 -16.66
N PRO A 67 8.19 -17.61 -16.76
CA PRO A 67 7.99 -18.52 -15.63
C PRO A 67 9.27 -19.06 -14.98
N LEU A 68 10.40 -19.02 -15.69
CA LEU A 68 11.70 -19.50 -15.24
C LEU A 68 12.58 -18.41 -14.59
N ALA A 69 12.18 -17.13 -14.68
CA ALA A 69 12.96 -16.02 -14.13
C ALA A 69 12.43 -15.65 -12.74
N ARG A 70 13.33 -15.46 -11.76
CA ARG A 70 12.97 -14.90 -10.44
C ARG A 70 12.39 -13.49 -10.64
N PRO A 71 11.09 -13.25 -10.38
CA PRO A 71 10.45 -11.98 -10.74
C PRO A 71 10.90 -10.88 -9.78
N THR A 72 11.33 -9.75 -10.34
CA THR A 72 11.84 -8.59 -9.59
C THR A 72 10.82 -7.46 -9.67
N PRO A 73 10.17 -7.02 -8.58
CA PRO A 73 9.10 -6.03 -8.64
C PRO A 73 9.49 -4.73 -9.37
N ARG A 74 8.73 -4.41 -10.42
CA ARG A 74 8.84 -3.19 -11.23
C ARG A 74 7.50 -2.45 -11.20
N PHE A 75 7.23 -1.75 -10.10
CA PHE A 75 5.96 -1.05 -9.88
C PHE A 75 5.71 0.05 -10.92
N CYS A 76 6.76 0.71 -11.40
CA CYS A 76 6.70 1.68 -12.48
C CYS A 76 6.15 1.15 -13.82
N HIS A 77 6.04 -0.18 -14.01
CA HIS A 77 5.44 -0.82 -15.18
C HIS A 77 4.02 -1.37 -14.92
N ASP A 78 3.46 -1.16 -13.73
CA ASP A 78 2.09 -1.53 -13.42
C ASP A 78 1.14 -0.39 -13.82
N GLU A 79 0.39 -0.59 -14.90
CA GLU A 79 -0.59 0.37 -15.44
C GLU A 79 -1.53 0.92 -14.36
N ALA A 80 -2.04 0.09 -13.46
CA ALA A 80 -2.97 0.52 -12.43
C ALA A 80 -2.30 1.39 -11.34
N TRP A 81 -0.99 1.17 -11.11
CA TRP A 81 -0.19 2.05 -10.26
C TRP A 81 0.08 3.38 -10.97
N GLN A 82 0.37 3.36 -12.29
CA GLN A 82 0.51 4.57 -13.09
C GLN A 82 -0.77 5.42 -13.09
N THR A 83 -1.94 4.81 -13.29
CA THR A 83 -3.26 5.48 -13.20
C THR A 83 -3.44 6.15 -11.84
N LEU A 84 -3.17 5.42 -10.76
CA LEU A 84 -3.26 5.99 -9.42
C LEU A 84 -2.29 7.18 -9.24
N LEU A 85 -1.04 7.07 -9.71
CA LEU A 85 -0.04 8.13 -9.59
C LEU A 85 -0.45 9.40 -10.35
N ALA A 86 -0.97 9.25 -11.58
CA ALA A 86 -1.44 10.35 -12.42
C ALA A 86 -2.61 11.12 -11.79
N HIS A 87 -3.49 10.43 -11.05
CA HIS A 87 -4.65 11.06 -10.43
C HIS A 87 -4.25 12.14 -9.40
N PRO A 88 -4.76 13.39 -9.47
CA PRO A 88 -4.22 14.54 -8.73
C PRO A 88 -4.55 14.56 -7.23
N ALA A 89 -5.41 13.66 -6.72
CA ALA A 89 -5.76 13.67 -5.31
C ALA A 89 -4.54 13.35 -4.39
N PRO A 90 -4.46 13.96 -3.19
CA PRO A 90 -3.45 13.60 -2.18
C PRO A 90 -3.55 12.13 -1.78
N LYS A 91 -2.41 11.49 -1.56
CA LYS A 91 -2.27 10.05 -1.31
C LYS A 91 -1.58 9.81 0.03
N GLN A 92 -1.97 8.76 0.73
CA GLN A 92 -1.19 8.17 1.83
C GLN A 92 -1.31 6.65 1.78
N ALA A 93 -0.30 5.93 2.26
CA ALA A 93 -0.29 4.46 2.24
C ALA A 93 -0.27 3.82 3.63
N VAL A 94 -0.97 2.70 3.76
CA VAL A 94 -0.88 1.78 4.89
C VAL A 94 -0.29 0.48 4.35
N VAL A 95 0.94 0.20 4.74
CA VAL A 95 1.69 -1.00 4.29
C VAL A 95 1.53 -2.08 5.35
N ILE A 96 0.76 -3.11 5.01
CA ILE A 96 0.53 -4.26 5.88
C ILE A 96 1.72 -5.22 5.72
N VAL A 97 2.56 -5.23 6.74
CA VAL A 97 3.74 -6.11 6.85
C VAL A 97 3.30 -7.41 7.53
N THR A 98 3.65 -8.57 6.97
CA THR A 98 3.27 -9.88 7.52
C THR A 98 4.44 -10.85 7.37
N ALA A 99 4.71 -11.65 8.41
CA ALA A 99 5.74 -12.68 8.35
C ALA A 99 5.42 -13.73 7.27
N GLU A 100 6.43 -14.28 6.62
CA GLU A 100 6.25 -15.21 5.50
C GLU A 100 5.43 -16.45 5.87
N ALA A 101 5.69 -17.06 7.03
CA ALA A 101 4.91 -18.20 7.51
C ALA A 101 3.41 -17.89 7.64
N GLU A 102 3.06 -16.70 8.13
CA GLU A 102 1.67 -16.25 8.25
C GLU A 102 1.07 -15.89 6.88
N LEU A 103 1.88 -15.37 5.96
CA LEU A 103 1.47 -15.11 4.57
C LEU A 103 1.11 -16.42 3.84
N ARG A 104 1.97 -17.44 3.95
CA ARG A 104 1.75 -18.80 3.43
C ARG A 104 0.53 -19.45 4.05
N ARG A 105 0.38 -19.38 5.39
CA ARG A 105 -0.80 -19.89 6.10
C ARG A 105 -2.09 -19.24 5.59
N ARG A 106 -2.11 -17.91 5.46
CA ARG A 106 -3.26 -17.17 4.92
C ARG A 106 -3.61 -17.53 3.48
N MET A 107 -2.60 -17.78 2.63
CA MET A 107 -2.84 -18.19 1.25
C MET A 107 -3.37 -19.62 1.19
N SER A 108 -2.71 -20.59 1.83
CA SER A 108 -3.14 -22.01 1.82
C SER A 108 -4.53 -22.26 2.41
N THR A 109 -4.95 -21.52 3.45
CA THR A 109 -6.28 -21.69 4.05
C THR A 109 -7.40 -20.97 3.30
N ARG A 110 -7.08 -20.16 2.29
CA ARG A 110 -8.06 -19.33 1.60
C ARG A 110 -8.83 -20.15 0.57
N ARG A 111 -10.14 -19.94 0.50
CA ARG A 111 -11.02 -20.69 -0.43
C ARG A 111 -11.54 -19.83 -1.57
N TRP A 112 -11.85 -18.55 -1.30
CA TRP A 112 -12.59 -17.69 -2.22
C TRP A 112 -11.90 -16.33 -2.42
N VAL A 113 -12.16 -15.73 -3.57
CA VAL A 113 -11.96 -14.29 -3.82
C VAL A 113 -13.14 -13.54 -3.15
N GLU A 114 -12.92 -12.37 -2.52
CA GLU A 114 -14.03 -11.61 -1.92
C GLU A 114 -15.08 -11.25 -3.02
N PRO A 115 -16.41 -11.38 -2.79
CA PRO A 115 -17.41 -11.05 -3.80
C PRO A 115 -17.28 -9.62 -4.33
N ASP A 116 -16.91 -8.67 -3.47
CA ASP A 116 -16.64 -7.26 -3.81
C ASP A 116 -15.55 -7.08 -4.88
N LEU A 117 -14.66 -8.06 -5.09
CA LEU A 117 -13.62 -8.04 -6.13
C LEU A 117 -14.10 -8.55 -7.49
N ILE A 118 -15.18 -9.33 -7.55
CA ILE A 118 -15.59 -10.06 -8.77
C ILE A 118 -17.05 -9.85 -9.17
N GLY A 119 -17.80 -9.12 -8.35
CA GLY A 119 -19.25 -8.93 -8.44
C GLY A 119 -19.97 -9.92 -7.53
N ALA A 120 -21.06 -9.46 -6.89
CA ALA A 120 -21.79 -10.23 -5.88
C ALA A 120 -22.24 -11.63 -6.37
N ASP A 121 -22.57 -11.74 -7.66
CA ASP A 121 -23.07 -12.98 -8.29
C ASP A 121 -21.95 -13.95 -8.70
N LYS A 122 -20.67 -13.58 -8.52
CA LYS A 122 -19.53 -14.43 -8.88
C LYS A 122 -18.85 -14.96 -7.63
N GLN A 123 -18.71 -16.28 -7.55
CA GLN A 123 -17.79 -16.94 -6.63
C GLN A 123 -16.66 -17.56 -7.43
N ALA A 124 -15.45 -17.03 -7.26
CA ALA A 124 -14.23 -17.60 -7.82
C ALA A 124 -13.42 -18.25 -6.71
N ALA A 125 -12.97 -19.48 -6.94
CA ALA A 125 -11.98 -20.13 -6.09
C ALA A 125 -10.71 -19.26 -6.06
N TYR A 126 -10.10 -19.10 -4.87
CA TYR A 126 -8.82 -18.42 -4.78
C TYR A 126 -7.71 -19.33 -5.34
N PRO A 127 -6.85 -18.85 -6.26
CA PRO A 127 -5.83 -19.70 -6.87
C PRO A 127 -4.64 -19.86 -5.92
N ASN A 128 -4.81 -20.66 -4.87
CA ASN A 128 -3.84 -20.87 -3.79
C ASN A 128 -2.46 -21.25 -4.35
N ASP A 129 -2.40 -22.28 -5.19
CA ASP A 129 -1.14 -22.83 -5.71
C ASP A 129 -0.35 -21.80 -6.51
N TYR A 130 -1.03 -20.96 -7.30
CA TYR A 130 -0.40 -19.86 -8.04
C TYR A 130 0.22 -18.81 -7.11
N TRP A 131 -0.49 -18.43 -6.04
CA TRP A 131 0.02 -17.45 -5.08
C TRP A 131 1.12 -18.02 -4.19
N LEU A 132 1.02 -19.29 -3.79
CA LEU A 132 2.07 -19.99 -3.05
C LEU A 132 3.34 -20.11 -3.90
N ALA A 133 3.24 -20.61 -5.13
CA ALA A 133 4.37 -20.68 -6.06
C ALA A 133 4.99 -19.31 -6.36
N LEU A 134 4.19 -18.23 -6.39
CA LEU A 134 4.72 -16.87 -6.52
C LEU A 134 5.47 -16.42 -5.26
N ILE A 135 5.02 -16.79 -4.06
CA ILE A 135 5.76 -16.54 -2.81
C ILE A 135 7.04 -17.37 -2.76
N ASP A 136 7.03 -18.62 -3.23
CA ASP A 136 8.23 -19.46 -3.34
C ASP A 136 9.25 -18.89 -4.36
N ALA A 137 8.78 -18.20 -5.39
CA ALA A 137 9.63 -17.61 -6.43
C ALA A 137 10.26 -16.26 -6.06
N ILE A 138 9.93 -15.66 -4.90
CA ILE A 138 10.39 -14.32 -4.51
C ILE A 138 10.95 -14.30 -3.09
N GLU A 139 11.77 -13.29 -2.78
CA GLU A 139 12.12 -12.94 -1.41
C GLU A 139 11.14 -11.86 -0.90
N PRO A 140 10.22 -12.15 0.03
CA PRO A 140 9.23 -11.17 0.49
C PRO A 140 9.85 -9.87 1.03
N ARG A 141 11.03 -9.94 1.66
CA ARG A 141 11.76 -8.77 2.16
C ARG A 141 12.20 -7.84 1.04
N GLU A 142 12.65 -8.37 -0.10
CA GLU A 142 12.98 -7.59 -1.29
C GLU A 142 11.74 -6.91 -1.86
N VAL A 143 10.59 -7.60 -1.92
CA VAL A 143 9.34 -7.00 -2.40
C VAL A 143 8.92 -5.80 -1.55
N TYR A 144 8.97 -5.94 -0.22
CA TYR A 144 8.72 -4.81 0.68
C TYR A 144 9.76 -3.69 0.49
N ALA A 145 11.05 -4.01 0.39
CA ALA A 145 12.09 -3.00 0.19
C ALA A 145 11.88 -2.19 -1.11
N HIS A 146 11.60 -2.86 -2.23
CA HIS A 146 11.27 -2.21 -3.50
C HIS A 146 9.99 -1.37 -3.41
N TRP A 147 8.96 -1.85 -2.71
CA TRP A 147 7.70 -1.10 -2.54
C TRP A 147 7.88 0.15 -1.68
N LEU A 148 8.62 0.05 -0.57
CA LEU A 148 8.91 1.21 0.29
C LEU A 148 9.83 2.22 -0.42
N ALA A 149 10.77 1.75 -1.26
CA ALA A 149 11.56 2.63 -2.12
C ALA A 149 10.68 3.36 -3.15
N GLU A 150 9.71 2.67 -3.77
CA GLU A 150 8.76 3.26 -4.70
C GLU A 150 7.87 4.33 -4.04
N LEU A 151 7.31 4.05 -2.85
CA LEU A 151 6.53 5.04 -2.10
C LEU A 151 7.35 6.29 -1.76
N ARG A 152 8.61 6.13 -1.32
CA ARG A 152 9.54 7.25 -1.11
C ARG A 152 9.82 8.02 -2.40
N ARG A 153 10.08 7.32 -3.51
CA ARG A 153 10.32 7.91 -4.84
C ARG A 153 9.14 8.76 -5.32
N GLN A 154 7.92 8.37 -4.95
CA GLN A 154 6.68 9.09 -5.30
C GLN A 154 6.23 10.08 -4.22
N GLN A 155 7.05 10.30 -3.18
CA GLN A 155 6.76 11.21 -2.05
C GLN A 155 5.42 10.89 -1.35
N ILE A 156 4.98 9.62 -1.39
CA ILE A 156 3.75 9.18 -0.75
C ILE A 156 4.06 8.83 0.72
N PRO A 157 3.50 9.55 1.71
CA PRO A 157 3.68 9.22 3.12
C PRO A 157 3.05 7.86 3.43
N TYR A 158 3.68 7.08 4.31
CA TYR A 158 3.19 5.76 4.67
C TYR A 158 3.39 5.38 6.14
N THR A 159 2.50 4.52 6.61
CA THR A 159 2.59 3.85 7.92
C THR A 159 2.74 2.36 7.73
N LEU A 160 3.60 1.71 8.50
CA LEU A 160 3.73 0.25 8.55
C LEU A 160 2.77 -0.31 9.60
N VAL A 161 1.96 -1.30 9.24
CA VAL A 161 1.04 -1.98 10.17
C VAL A 161 1.38 -3.47 10.19
N ARG A 162 1.50 -4.05 11.40
CA ARG A 162 1.63 -5.49 11.59
C ARG A 162 0.33 -6.19 11.24
N GLY A 163 0.36 -6.99 10.18
CA GLY A 163 -0.80 -7.75 9.72
C GLY A 163 -1.00 -9.07 10.46
N ASP A 164 -0.03 -9.54 11.22
CA ASP A 164 -0.03 -10.80 11.97
C ASP A 164 -0.74 -10.70 13.33
N LEU A 165 -0.81 -9.51 13.91
CA LEU A 165 -1.66 -9.25 15.07
C LEU A 165 -3.13 -9.38 14.66
N PRO A 166 -4.02 -9.93 15.52
CA PRO A 166 -5.42 -9.56 15.41
C PRO A 166 -5.49 -8.02 15.45
N LEU A 167 -6.42 -7.43 14.70
CA LEU A 167 -6.80 -6.05 14.99
C LEU A 167 -7.41 -6.07 16.38
N SER A 168 -6.59 -5.81 17.41
CA SER A 168 -7.06 -5.49 18.74
C SER A 168 -8.20 -4.49 18.59
N PRO A 169 -9.28 -4.59 19.39
CA PRO A 169 -10.33 -3.59 19.33
C PRO A 169 -9.66 -2.22 19.39
N LEU A 170 -9.85 -1.42 18.32
CA LEU A 170 -9.26 -0.09 18.20
C LEU A 170 -9.52 0.60 19.53
N ILE A 171 -8.43 0.89 20.26
CA ILE A 171 -8.48 1.24 21.69
C ILE A 171 -9.55 2.31 21.84
N ASP A 172 -10.58 1.97 22.60
CA ASP A 172 -11.68 2.88 22.88
C ASP A 172 -11.08 4.08 23.63
N PRO A 173 -11.01 5.28 23.01
CA PRO A 173 -10.34 6.43 23.60
C PRO A 173 -11.07 6.92 24.86
N ASP A 174 -12.33 6.50 25.05
CA ASP A 174 -13.17 6.87 26.18
C ASP A 174 -13.19 5.78 27.28
N SER A 175 -12.43 4.69 27.14
CA SER A 175 -12.36 3.62 28.15
C SER A 175 -11.58 4.08 29.40
N PRO A 176 -12.21 4.23 30.58
CA PRO A 176 -11.55 4.87 31.74
C PRO A 176 -10.47 4.01 32.43
N GLN A 177 -10.18 2.81 31.93
CA GLN A 177 -9.38 1.82 32.65
C GLN A 177 -7.88 1.83 32.31
N HIS A 178 -7.43 2.63 31.35
CA HIS A 178 -6.01 2.65 30.90
C HIS A 178 -5.35 4.03 31.01
N GLY A 179 -5.37 4.59 32.22
CA GLY A 179 -4.34 5.53 32.63
C GLY A 179 -2.96 4.85 32.62
N GLU A 180 -1.96 5.55 32.07
CA GLU A 180 -0.52 5.40 32.37
C GLU A 180 0.27 4.15 31.86
N SER A 181 -0.28 3.20 31.10
CA SER A 181 0.53 2.03 30.66
C SER A 181 0.24 1.42 29.28
N ALA A 182 0.10 2.24 28.22
CA ALA A 182 0.23 1.74 26.84
C ALA A 182 0.48 2.81 25.74
N ILE A 183 1.48 3.71 25.85
CA ILE A 183 2.23 4.34 24.72
C ILE A 183 3.52 4.95 25.30
N THR A 184 4.64 4.22 25.29
CA THR A 184 6.02 4.76 25.20
C THR A 184 7.04 3.63 25.05
N HIS A 185 8.16 3.92 24.36
CA HIS A 185 9.22 2.99 23.92
C HIS A 185 8.81 1.91 22.89
N SER A 186 9.64 1.44 21.96
CA SER A 186 10.83 2.03 21.27
C SER A 186 11.19 1.12 20.06
N ALA A 187 11.68 1.60 18.91
CA ALA A 187 11.61 2.93 18.30
C ALA A 187 12.00 2.85 16.80
N VAL A 188 11.22 3.46 15.89
CA VAL A 188 11.66 3.77 14.51
C VAL A 188 11.39 5.25 14.24
N ARG A 189 12.13 6.12 14.93
CA ARG A 189 12.31 7.51 14.48
C ARG A 189 13.45 7.55 13.48
N GLU A 190 13.23 7.04 12.27
CA GLU A 190 14.02 7.52 11.13
C GLU A 190 13.66 8.99 10.92
N SER A 191 14.60 9.86 11.28
CA SER A 191 14.52 11.30 11.06
C SER A 191 14.47 11.56 9.56
N VAL A 192 13.26 11.73 9.02
CA VAL A 192 13.06 12.42 7.75
C VAL A 192 13.44 13.89 7.97
N ARG A 193 14.74 14.18 7.87
CA ARG A 193 15.20 15.57 7.74
C ARG A 193 14.58 16.14 6.46
N PRO A 194 13.92 17.30 6.49
CA PRO A 194 13.59 17.99 5.27
C PRO A 194 14.89 18.34 4.55
N ILE A 195 15.07 17.80 3.35
CA ILE A 195 16.12 18.28 2.44
C ILE A 195 15.63 19.66 1.97
N HIS A 196 15.99 20.70 2.72
CA HIS A 196 15.93 22.06 2.21
C HIS A 196 16.88 22.13 1.03
N ALA A 197 16.32 22.21 -0.18
CA ALA A 197 17.08 22.52 -1.37
C ALA A 197 17.75 23.88 -1.15
N ALA A 198 19.08 23.88 -1.04
CA ALA A 198 19.85 25.10 -1.01
C ALA A 198 19.65 25.80 -2.37
N ALA A 199 18.98 26.95 -2.35
CA ALA A 199 18.85 27.79 -3.53
C ALA A 199 20.24 28.34 -3.90
N THR A 200 20.91 27.69 -4.85
CA THR A 200 22.16 28.18 -5.42
C THR A 200 21.85 29.52 -6.09
N ARG A 201 22.43 30.59 -5.55
CA ARG A 201 22.16 31.97 -5.98
C ARG A 201 22.60 32.17 -7.43
N HIS A 202 21.85 32.99 -8.15
CA HIS A 202 22.25 33.47 -9.48
C HIS A 202 23.66 34.06 -9.45
N ALA A 203 24.58 33.46 -10.21
CA ALA A 203 25.77 34.15 -10.67
C ALA A 203 25.39 34.97 -11.90
N SER A 204 25.37 36.29 -11.75
CA SER A 204 25.13 37.24 -12.85
C SER A 204 26.26 37.14 -13.88
N VAL A 205 25.91 36.85 -15.14
CA VAL A 205 26.85 36.96 -16.27
C VAL A 205 27.15 38.44 -16.51
N PRO A 206 28.41 38.90 -16.48
CA PRO A 206 28.74 40.27 -16.81
C PRO A 206 28.69 40.49 -18.33
N THR A 207 27.75 41.33 -18.78
CA THR A 207 27.64 41.78 -20.17
C THR A 207 28.90 42.54 -20.58
N ARG A 208 29.71 41.96 -21.49
CA ARG A 208 30.91 42.62 -22.01
C ARG A 208 30.62 43.31 -23.34
N HIS A 209 30.12 44.54 -23.29
CA HIS A 209 29.98 45.38 -24.49
C HIS A 209 31.30 46.08 -24.84
N ALA A 210 31.66 45.99 -26.12
CA ALA A 210 32.45 46.92 -26.94
C ALA A 210 33.87 47.32 -26.47
N ARG A 211 34.85 47.08 -27.35
CA ARG A 211 35.47 48.08 -28.25
C ARG A 211 36.61 47.44 -29.06
N GLY A 212 36.75 47.85 -30.32
CA GLY A 212 37.67 47.27 -31.32
C GLY A 212 36.96 47.23 -32.66
#